data_AF-A0A1C4BKA4-F1
#
_entry.id   AF-A0A1C4BKA4-F1
#
_cell.length_a   1.000
_cell.length_b   1.000
_cell.length_c   1.000
_cell.angle_alpha   90.00
_cell.angle_beta   90.00
_cell.angle_gamma   90.00
#
_symmetry.space_group_name_H-M   'P 1'
#
loop_
_entity.id
_entity.type
_entity.pdbx_description
1 polymer ?
#
loop_
_entity_poly.entity_id
_entity_poly.type
_entity_poly.pdbx_seq_one_letter_code
_entity_poly.pdbx_strand_id
1 'polypeptide(L)'
;MTKQFTLLITFLLVSVLAVAQQRLVSTLTSFSTDNYFYDRIIEKNDFYNKGVVTNSGNTFTISPYHVLWPIINSDIQLNIDGHINQNLGYSGSETNVPALDQIPG
;
A
#
# COMPACT_ATOMS: atom_id res chain seq x y z
N MET A 1 22.31 -25.19 -30.02
CA MET A 1 21.05 -24.41 -29.98
C MET A 1 20.37 -24.42 -28.59
N THR A 2 20.47 -25.50 -27.81
CA THR A 2 19.77 -25.68 -26.51
C THR A 2 20.28 -24.78 -25.36
N LYS A 3 21.59 -24.48 -25.32
CA LYS A 3 22.19 -23.68 -24.24
C LYS A 3 21.77 -22.20 -24.26
N GLN A 4 21.66 -21.58 -25.44
CA GLN A 4 21.18 -20.20 -25.56
C GLN A 4 19.70 -20.06 -25.19
N PHE A 5 18.88 -21.03 -25.55
CA PHE A 5 17.44 -21.03 -25.22
C PHE A 5 17.20 -21.18 -23.70
N THR A 6 18.00 -22.03 -23.04
CA THR A 6 17.96 -22.19 -21.57
C THR A 6 18.38 -20.90 -20.88
N LEU A 7 19.44 -20.23 -21.37
CA LEU A 7 19.92 -18.97 -20.80
C LEU A 7 18.88 -17.84 -20.95
N LEU A 8 18.19 -17.76 -22.09
CA LEU A 8 17.13 -16.78 -22.33
C LEU A 8 15.93 -16.98 -21.40
N ILE A 9 15.50 -18.24 -21.22
CA ILE A 9 14.39 -18.58 -20.33
C ILE A 9 14.74 -18.27 -18.87
N THR A 10 15.94 -18.65 -18.41
CA THR A 10 16.39 -18.34 -17.05
C THR A 10 16.48 -16.84 -16.82
N PHE A 11 17.01 -16.08 -17.79
CA PHE A 11 17.09 -14.62 -17.69
C PHE A 11 15.69 -14.00 -17.61
N LEU A 12 14.74 -14.45 -18.44
CA LEU A 12 13.36 -13.97 -18.43
C LEU A 12 12.66 -14.24 -17.08
N LEU A 13 12.80 -15.45 -16.53
CA LEU A 13 12.23 -15.83 -15.23
C LEU A 13 12.85 -15.04 -14.08
N VAL A 14 14.18 -14.85 -14.07
CA VAL A 14 14.87 -14.06 -13.05
C VAL A 14 14.45 -12.59 -13.13
N SER A 15 14.31 -12.02 -14.32
CA SER A 15 13.82 -10.64 -14.48
C SER A 15 12.37 -10.47 -14.02
N VAL A 16 11.48 -11.42 -14.34
CA VAL A 16 10.08 -11.38 -13.88
C VAL A 16 9.99 -11.52 -12.35
N LEU A 17 10.78 -12.41 -11.76
CA LEU A 17 10.84 -12.57 -10.30
C LEU A 17 11.46 -11.36 -9.60
N ALA A 18 12.49 -10.74 -10.17
CA ALA A 18 13.11 -9.53 -9.62
C ALA A 18 12.18 -8.32 -9.69
N VAL A 19 11.46 -8.14 -10.81
CA VAL A 19 10.43 -7.11 -10.95
C VAL A 19 9.28 -7.36 -9.97
N ALA A 20 8.85 -8.62 -9.80
CA ALA A 20 7.85 -8.97 -8.80
C ALA A 20 8.33 -8.69 -7.37
N GLN A 21 9.60 -8.98 -7.04
CA GLN A 21 10.19 -8.64 -5.74
C GLN A 21 10.32 -7.13 -5.55
N GLN A 22 10.71 -6.35 -6.56
CA GLN A 22 10.78 -4.89 -6.48
C GLN A 22 9.41 -4.24 -6.30
N ARG A 23 8.35 -4.81 -6.89
CA ARG A 23 6.97 -4.36 -6.63
C ARG A 23 6.43 -4.80 -5.26
N LEU A 24 6.93 -5.91 -4.71
CA LEU A 24 6.66 -6.29 -3.32
C LEU A 24 7.41 -5.39 -2.33
N VAL A 25 8.59 -4.89 -2.72
CA VAL A 25 9.39 -3.89 -2.00
C VAL A 25 8.99 -2.50 -2.49
N SER A 26 7.74 -2.11 -2.25
CA SER A 26 7.46 -0.68 -2.10
C SER A 26 8.44 -0.16 -1.05
N THR A 27 9.20 0.90 -1.35
CA THR A 27 9.99 1.54 -0.29
C THR A 27 9.01 1.96 0.80
N LEU A 28 9.40 1.90 2.09
CA LEU A 28 8.49 2.27 3.20
C LEU A 28 7.81 3.63 2.97
N THR A 29 8.48 4.52 2.25
CA THR A 29 7.98 5.83 1.83
C THR A 29 6.84 5.81 0.80
N SER A 30 6.79 4.84 -0.11
CA SER A 30 5.76 4.75 -1.16
C SER A 30 4.66 3.75 -0.85
N PHE A 31 4.75 3.04 0.27
CA PHE A 31 3.83 1.94 0.60
C PHE A 31 2.34 2.35 0.58
N SER A 32 2.01 3.59 0.94
CA SER A 32 0.62 4.08 0.91
C SER A 32 0.14 4.52 -0.47
N THR A 33 1.01 4.61 -1.47
CA THR A 33 0.70 5.09 -2.84
C THR A 33 0.93 4.03 -3.91
N ASP A 34 1.86 3.11 -3.68
CA ASP A 34 2.24 2.05 -4.60
C ASP A 34 2.53 0.78 -3.80
N ASN A 35 1.67 -0.23 -3.91
CA ASN A 35 1.83 -1.49 -3.19
C ASN A 35 1.15 -2.66 -3.88
N TYR A 36 1.74 -3.84 -3.68
CA TYR A 36 1.24 -5.10 -4.22
C TYR A 36 -0.18 -5.47 -3.74
N PHE A 37 -0.60 -5.02 -2.55
CA PHE A 37 -1.94 -5.31 -2.04
C PHE A 37 -3.02 -4.69 -2.93
N TYR A 38 -2.88 -3.40 -3.26
CA TYR A 38 -3.76 -2.70 -4.18
C TYR A 38 -3.74 -3.35 -5.57
N ASP A 39 -2.55 -3.62 -6.11
CA ASP A 39 -2.38 -4.28 -7.40
C ASP A 39 -3.14 -5.60 -7.48
N ARG A 40 -2.99 -6.45 -6.45
CA ARG A 40 -3.63 -7.76 -6.40
C ARG A 40 -5.15 -7.66 -6.25
N ILE A 41 -5.66 -6.65 -5.55
CA ILE A 41 -7.11 -6.40 -5.48
C ILE A 41 -7.64 -5.99 -6.85
N ILE A 42 -7.02 -5.03 -7.51
CA ILE A 42 -7.45 -4.59 -8.85
C ILE A 42 -7.35 -5.73 -9.86
N GLU A 43 -6.32 -6.59 -9.77
CA GLU A 43 -6.15 -7.73 -10.69
C GLU A 43 -7.19 -8.84 -10.46
N LYS A 44 -7.52 -9.17 -9.21
CA LYS A 44 -8.26 -10.41 -8.88
C LYS A 44 -9.66 -10.20 -8.33
N ASN A 45 -10.01 -9.02 -7.83
CA ASN A 45 -11.28 -8.79 -7.16
C ASN A 45 -12.32 -8.18 -8.11
N ASP A 46 -13.42 -8.90 -8.30
CA ASP A 46 -14.48 -8.50 -9.23
C ASP A 46 -15.30 -7.27 -8.83
N PHE A 47 -15.30 -6.89 -7.54
CA PHE A 47 -16.06 -5.72 -7.08
C PHE A 47 -15.34 -4.41 -7.44
N TYR A 48 -14.04 -4.36 -7.20
CA TYR A 48 -13.25 -3.13 -7.31
C TYR A 48 -12.70 -2.85 -8.71
N ASN A 49 -12.82 -3.78 -9.66
CA ASN A 49 -12.23 -3.64 -11.01
C ASN A 49 -13.24 -3.65 -12.16
N LYS A 50 -14.52 -4.00 -11.92
CA LYS A 50 -15.56 -4.10 -12.96
C LYS A 50 -16.64 -3.02 -12.85
N GLY A 51 -16.45 -2.02 -11.99
CA GLY A 51 -17.45 -0.96 -11.78
C GLY A 51 -18.74 -1.48 -11.14
N VAL A 52 -18.65 -2.51 -10.30
CA VAL A 52 -19.82 -3.06 -9.59
C VAL A 52 -20.39 -1.99 -8.67
N VAL A 53 -21.72 -1.91 -8.61
CA VAL A 53 -22.44 -0.96 -7.76
C VAL A 53 -23.13 -1.68 -6.60
N THR A 54 -23.12 -1.01 -5.44
CA THR A 54 -23.91 -1.40 -4.28
C THR A 54 -25.41 -1.23 -4.54
N ASN A 55 -26.25 -1.84 -3.69
CA ASN A 55 -27.71 -1.64 -3.73
C ASN A 55 -28.13 -0.16 -3.52
N SER A 56 -27.23 0.67 -2.97
CA SER A 56 -27.45 2.10 -2.75
C SER A 56 -26.92 2.98 -3.90
N GLY A 57 -26.46 2.38 -5.01
CA GLY A 57 -26.02 3.09 -6.21
C GLY A 57 -24.57 3.56 -6.21
N ASN A 58 -23.78 3.25 -5.18
CA ASN A 58 -22.36 3.61 -5.11
C ASN A 58 -21.49 2.53 -5.74
N THR A 59 -20.51 2.92 -6.57
CA THR A 59 -19.49 2.01 -7.11
C THR A 59 -18.54 1.55 -6.01
N PHE A 60 -18.19 0.27 -6.03
CA PHE A 60 -17.10 -0.24 -5.19
C PHE A 60 -15.77 0.35 -5.66
N THR A 61 -15.14 1.17 -4.81
CA THR A 61 -13.83 1.78 -5.08
C THR A 61 -12.84 1.42 -3.97
N ILE A 62 -11.56 1.44 -4.33
CA ILE A 62 -10.44 1.26 -3.41
C ILE A 62 -9.30 2.18 -3.87
N SER A 63 -8.45 2.58 -2.94
CA SER A 63 -7.25 3.38 -3.18
C SER A 63 -6.04 2.73 -2.53
N PRO A 64 -4.80 2.97 -3.00
CA PRO A 64 -3.61 2.27 -2.51
C PRO A 64 -3.39 2.36 -1.00
N TYR A 65 -3.76 3.48 -0.37
CA TYR A 65 -3.58 3.69 1.07
C TYR A 65 -4.45 2.78 1.96
N HIS A 66 -5.48 2.12 1.40
CA HIS A 66 -6.31 1.16 2.14
C HIS A 66 -5.58 -0.14 2.50
N VAL A 67 -4.30 -0.28 2.13
CA VAL A 67 -3.43 -1.34 2.67
C VAL A 67 -3.24 -1.21 4.20
N LEU A 68 -3.37 0.02 4.73
CA LEU A 68 -3.39 0.29 6.17
C LEU A 68 -4.79 0.75 6.59
N TRP A 69 -5.20 0.38 7.80
CA TRP A 69 -6.45 0.85 8.41
C TRP A 69 -6.28 2.25 9.02
N PRO A 70 -7.32 3.08 9.10
CA PRO A 70 -7.22 4.33 9.84
C PRO A 70 -6.97 4.06 11.33
N ILE A 71 -6.17 4.91 11.95
CA ILE A 71 -6.08 4.99 13.41
C ILE A 71 -7.34 5.71 13.92
N ILE A 72 -7.94 5.18 14.98
CA ILE A 72 -9.17 5.71 15.56
C ILE A 72 -8.89 7.11 16.11
N ASN A 73 -9.69 8.10 15.70
CA ASN A 73 -9.47 9.49 16.07
C ASN A 73 -9.49 9.72 17.60
N SER A 74 -10.29 8.96 18.36
CA SER A 74 -10.28 9.02 19.82
C SER A 74 -8.90 8.74 20.41
N ASP A 75 -8.18 7.77 19.85
CA ASP A 75 -6.87 7.36 20.36
C ASP A 75 -5.81 8.42 20.07
N ILE A 76 -5.93 9.10 18.92
CA ILE A 76 -5.08 10.24 18.56
C ILE A 76 -5.33 11.42 19.52
N GLN A 77 -6.60 11.76 19.76
CA GLN A 77 -6.97 12.92 20.59
C GLN A 77 -6.70 12.69 22.09
N LEU A 78 -6.82 11.46 22.58
CA LEU A 78 -6.56 11.11 23.98
C LEU A 78 -5.07 11.04 24.31
N ASN A 79 -4.18 11.02 23.31
CA ASN A 79 -2.75 11.11 23.54
C ASN A 79 -2.33 12.57 23.79
N ILE A 80 -2.77 13.10 24.92
CA ILE A 80 -2.60 14.52 25.30
C ILE A 80 -1.13 14.92 25.48
N ASP A 81 -0.27 13.97 25.83
CA ASP A 81 1.16 14.17 26.11
C ASP A 81 2.06 13.81 24.92
N GLY A 82 1.46 13.39 23.80
CA GLY A 82 2.17 12.92 22.62
C GLY A 82 1.49 13.31 21.32
N HIS A 83 2.01 12.77 20.22
CA HIS A 83 1.40 12.90 18.91
C HIS A 83 1.40 11.55 18.21
N ILE A 84 0.21 11.04 17.90
CA ILE A 84 0.04 9.84 17.08
C ILE A 84 -0.22 10.27 15.64
N ASN A 85 0.71 9.96 14.74
CA ASN A 85 0.52 10.14 13.31
C ASN A 85 -0.59 9.25 12.78
N GLN A 86 -1.43 9.77 11.89
CA GLN A 86 -2.41 9.00 11.13
C GLN A 86 -1.76 8.28 9.94
N ASN A 87 -2.32 7.15 9.50
CA ASN A 87 -1.90 6.52 8.25
C ASN A 87 -2.20 7.42 7.05
N LEU A 88 -1.23 7.57 6.14
CA LEU A 88 -1.34 8.45 4.99
C LEU A 88 -2.59 8.16 4.17
N GLY A 89 -3.29 9.20 3.71
CA GLY A 89 -4.52 9.09 2.92
C GLY A 89 -5.81 9.12 3.75
N TYR A 90 -5.73 8.94 5.07
CA TYR A 90 -6.86 9.20 5.97
C TYR A 90 -6.82 10.63 6.52
N SER A 91 -7.99 11.15 6.89
CA SER A 91 -8.11 12.47 7.51
C SER A 91 -7.29 12.57 8.79
N GLY A 92 -6.55 13.67 8.95
CA GLY A 92 -5.58 13.88 10.04
C GLY A 92 -4.14 13.54 9.65
N SER A 93 -3.90 12.84 8.53
CA SER A 93 -2.53 12.55 8.08
C SER A 93 -1.76 13.78 7.61
N GLU A 94 -2.46 14.85 7.27
CA GLU A 94 -1.90 16.16 6.93
C GLU A 94 -1.16 16.84 8.10
N THR A 95 -1.44 16.43 9.35
CA THR A 95 -0.78 16.96 10.54
C THR A 95 0.35 16.07 11.07
N ASN A 96 0.70 15.00 10.36
CA ASN A 96 1.75 14.09 10.79
C ASN A 96 3.09 14.80 10.96
N VAL A 97 3.80 14.44 12.02
CA VAL A 97 5.14 14.96 12.35
C VAL A 97 6.20 13.86 12.22
N PRO A 98 7.48 14.21 12.01
CA PRO A 98 8.56 13.24 12.08
C PRO A 98 8.55 12.50 13.43
N ALA A 99 8.92 11.21 13.40
CA ALA A 99 9.02 10.43 14.63
C ALA A 99 10.01 11.10 15.59
N LEU A 100 9.67 11.12 16.88
CA LEU A 100 10.59 11.55 17.93
C LEU A 100 11.78 10.59 17.94
N ASP A 101 12.98 11.12 17.69
CA ASP A 101 14.24 10.38 17.72
C ASP A 101 14.98 10.54 19.05
N GLN A 102 14.47 11.38 19.94
CA GLN A 102 15.01 11.66 21.27
C GLN A 102 13.88 11.70 22.32
N ILE A 103 14.19 11.31 23.56
CA ILE A 103 13.27 11.45 24.69
C ILE A 103 13.35 12.89 25.21
N PRO A 104 12.25 13.65 25.29
CA PRO A 104 12.24 14.97 25.92
C PRO A 104 12.69 14.86 27.37
N GLY A 105 13.66 15.70 27.77
CA GLY A 105 14.24 15.72 29.12
C GLY A 105 13.37 16.37 30.18
#